data_AF-E3GZ15-F1
#
_entry.id   AF-E3GZ15-F1
#
_cell.length_a   1.000
_cell.length_b   1.000
_cell.length_c   1.000
_cell.angle_alpha   90.00
_cell.angle_beta   90.00
_cell.angle_gamma   90.00
#
_symmetry.space_group_name_H-M   'P 1'
#
loop_
_entity.id
_entity.type
_entity.pdbx_description
1 polymer ?
#
loop_
_entity_poly.entity_id
_entity_poly.type
_entity_poly.pdbx_seq_one_letter_code
_entity_poly.pdbx_strand_id
1 'polypeptide(L)'
;MEFEVVELKGHIIDSNILSQVLDKIIMMGGDFEIEKLDVGKTNEDESYARLIVKGENIDEILGEIQQLGAIVPTKEVKTKKAPKDGVLPDNFYATTNLPTYVRIDGEWKKVRDIEMDCVIVIKEENGEKIPVCKRMGLVKKGEEVVVGYEGIKVIPLEKERSREIFGFMQSEVSPEKPLDYYSKVIAKEMKKIKKNNGKIVWVVGTAIAHTRAHRILERFVREGYVDALFCGNGFATMDIEYALFKTTLGMNDRAKVVKGGYKSHLVAINEISKAGGIKKAVEKGIINKGVFYECVKNNVPYVIGGSLRDDGPLVDTITDVMEAQDEMRKYAKKSDMCIILATMLHGIATGNILPARVKTVCVDMNPYVVTRLQDRGSHQALGVVSDPCAFLHILEKDLLS
;
A
#
# COMPACT_ATOMS: atom_id res chain seq x y z
N MET A 1 -32.74 -22.86 -10.73
CA MET A 1 -31.64 -22.93 -9.77
C MET A 1 -30.41 -23.33 -10.56
N GLU A 2 -29.53 -22.37 -10.80
CA GLU A 2 -28.29 -22.59 -11.56
C GLU A 2 -27.24 -23.20 -10.64
N PHE A 3 -26.29 -23.93 -11.20
CA PHE A 3 -25.20 -24.52 -10.42
C PHE A 3 -23.87 -24.40 -11.18
N GLU A 4 -22.79 -24.23 -10.42
CA GLU A 4 -21.42 -24.15 -10.95
C GLU A 4 -20.45 -24.91 -10.04
N VAL A 5 -19.38 -25.44 -10.63
CA VAL A 5 -18.41 -26.28 -9.92
C VAL A 5 -17.16 -25.50 -9.57
N VAL A 6 -16.97 -25.11 -8.32
CA VAL A 6 -15.78 -24.37 -7.89
C VAL A 6 -14.75 -25.28 -7.24
N GLU A 7 -13.49 -24.95 -7.41
CA GLU A 7 -12.35 -25.62 -6.81
C GLU A 7 -11.65 -24.69 -5.82
N LEU A 8 -11.12 -25.23 -4.75
CA LEU A 8 -10.31 -24.53 -3.74
C LEU A 8 -9.03 -25.32 -3.61
N LYS A 9 -7.88 -24.64 -3.64
CA LYS A 9 -6.57 -25.28 -3.53
C LYS A 9 -5.61 -24.45 -2.69
N GLY A 10 -4.85 -25.11 -1.81
CA GLY A 10 -3.88 -24.50 -0.90
C GLY A 10 -4.16 -24.92 0.54
N HIS A 11 -3.73 -24.14 1.53
CA HIS A 11 -4.05 -24.40 2.94
C HIS A 11 -5.49 -23.97 3.31
N ILE A 12 -6.48 -24.49 2.57
CA ILE A 12 -7.87 -24.01 2.57
C ILE A 12 -8.65 -24.36 3.85
N ILE A 13 -8.27 -25.44 4.54
CA ILE A 13 -8.82 -25.82 5.84
C ILE A 13 -8.21 -24.93 6.94
N ASP A 14 -6.88 -24.92 7.01
CA ASP A 14 -6.13 -24.23 8.07
C ASP A 14 -6.29 -22.71 8.03
N SER A 15 -6.41 -22.12 6.83
CA SER A 15 -6.65 -20.69 6.63
C SER A 15 -8.13 -20.31 6.76
N ASN A 16 -8.99 -21.28 7.09
CA ASN A 16 -10.45 -21.15 7.18
C ASN A 16 -11.11 -20.66 5.88
N ILE A 17 -10.42 -20.74 4.74
CA ILE A 17 -10.92 -20.30 3.44
C ILE A 17 -12.14 -21.14 3.05
N LEU A 18 -12.07 -22.47 3.23
CA LEU A 18 -13.20 -23.35 2.92
C LEU A 18 -14.43 -22.93 3.73
N SER A 19 -14.33 -22.82 5.06
CA SER A 19 -15.46 -22.42 5.91
C SER A 19 -15.99 -21.04 5.54
N GLN A 20 -15.13 -20.05 5.31
CA GLN A 20 -15.56 -18.71 4.88
C GLN A 20 -16.31 -18.73 3.55
N VAL A 21 -15.85 -19.55 2.59
CA VAL A 21 -16.53 -19.74 1.30
C VAL A 21 -17.90 -20.38 1.53
N LEU A 22 -17.98 -21.45 2.33
CA LEU A 22 -19.25 -22.14 2.63
C LEU A 22 -20.24 -21.21 3.36
N ASP A 23 -19.78 -20.49 4.38
CA ASP A 23 -20.57 -19.53 5.14
C ASP A 23 -21.08 -18.41 4.23
N LYS A 24 -20.22 -17.90 3.34
CA LYS A 24 -20.59 -16.84 2.40
C LYS A 24 -21.66 -17.30 1.41
N ILE A 25 -21.56 -18.54 0.89
CA ILE A 25 -22.58 -19.13 0.02
C ILE A 25 -23.94 -19.15 0.73
N ILE A 26 -23.97 -19.67 1.97
CA ILE A 26 -25.20 -19.74 2.77
C ILE A 26 -25.76 -18.35 3.06
N MET A 27 -24.92 -17.40 3.48
CA MET A 27 -25.34 -16.02 3.80
C MET A 27 -25.99 -15.31 2.61
N MET A 28 -25.60 -15.67 1.38
CA MET A 28 -26.16 -15.11 0.14
C MET A 28 -27.36 -15.89 -0.38
N GLY A 29 -27.89 -16.84 0.39
CA GLY A 29 -29.05 -17.66 0.00
C GLY A 29 -28.72 -18.74 -1.03
N GLY A 30 -27.44 -19.06 -1.22
CA GLY A 30 -27.01 -20.21 -2.02
C GLY A 30 -26.99 -21.50 -1.21
N ASP A 31 -26.79 -22.60 -1.93
CA ASP A 31 -26.57 -23.94 -1.39
C ASP A 31 -25.27 -24.51 -1.97
N PHE A 32 -24.68 -25.50 -1.33
CA PHE A 32 -23.47 -26.14 -1.83
C PHE A 32 -23.42 -27.64 -1.56
N GLU A 33 -22.66 -28.34 -2.39
CA GLU A 33 -22.38 -29.77 -2.24
C GLU A 33 -20.88 -30.00 -2.42
N ILE A 34 -20.23 -30.64 -1.44
CA ILE A 34 -18.80 -30.96 -1.53
C ILE A 34 -18.65 -32.23 -2.36
N GLU A 35 -18.25 -32.09 -3.62
CA GLU A 35 -18.03 -33.22 -4.53
C GLU A 35 -16.74 -33.98 -4.21
N LYS A 36 -15.68 -33.23 -3.84
CA LYS A 36 -14.40 -33.83 -3.44
C LYS A 36 -13.72 -33.00 -2.37
N LEU A 37 -13.12 -33.67 -1.39
CA LEU A 37 -12.28 -33.03 -0.39
C LEU A 37 -11.06 -33.91 -0.13
N ASP A 38 -9.90 -33.46 -0.60
CA ASP A 38 -8.60 -34.05 -0.32
C ASP A 38 -7.90 -33.19 0.75
N VAL A 39 -7.79 -33.72 1.96
CA VAL A 39 -7.17 -33.01 3.09
C VAL A 39 -5.69 -33.35 3.14
N GLY A 40 -4.84 -32.31 3.16
CA GLY A 40 -3.41 -32.45 3.40
C GLY A 40 -3.17 -33.17 4.73
N LYS A 41 -2.21 -34.11 4.77
CA LYS A 41 -1.99 -34.96 5.96
C LYS A 41 -1.09 -34.28 6.99
N THR A 42 -0.25 -33.35 6.53
CA THR A 42 0.67 -32.57 7.34
C THR A 42 0.46 -31.09 7.10
N ASN A 43 1.05 -30.26 7.97
CA ASN A 43 0.89 -28.81 7.89
C ASN A 43 1.47 -28.18 6.63
N GLU A 44 2.42 -28.84 5.96
CA GLU A 44 3.00 -28.35 4.70
C GLU A 44 2.21 -28.83 3.47
N ASP A 45 1.31 -29.80 3.64
CA ASP A 45 0.54 -30.35 2.53
C ASP A 45 -0.62 -29.42 2.15
N GLU A 46 -0.72 -29.09 0.87
CA GLU A 46 -1.89 -28.40 0.34
C GLU A 46 -3.15 -29.29 0.45
N SER A 47 -4.28 -28.68 0.78
CA SER A 47 -5.61 -29.30 0.69
C SER A 47 -6.32 -28.85 -0.58
N TYR A 48 -7.24 -29.68 -1.04
CA TYR A 48 -8.04 -29.42 -2.23
C TYR A 48 -9.52 -29.73 -1.96
N ALA A 49 -10.41 -28.82 -2.35
CA ALA A 49 -11.84 -29.05 -2.30
C ALA A 49 -12.45 -28.73 -3.66
N ARG A 50 -13.46 -29.52 -4.06
CA ARG A 50 -14.30 -29.28 -5.22
C ARG A 50 -15.74 -29.25 -4.76
N LEU A 51 -16.41 -28.12 -5.02
CA LEU A 51 -17.73 -27.80 -4.53
C LEU A 51 -18.66 -27.55 -5.72
N ILE A 52 -19.88 -28.05 -5.65
CA ILE A 52 -20.98 -27.65 -6.53
C ILE A 52 -21.76 -26.59 -5.78
N VAL A 53 -21.74 -25.35 -6.26
CA VAL A 53 -22.48 -24.23 -5.68
C VAL A 53 -23.77 -24.05 -6.46
N LYS A 54 -24.91 -23.89 -5.78
CA LYS A 54 -26.25 -23.77 -6.35
C LYS A 54 -26.91 -22.49 -5.86
N GLY A 55 -27.66 -21.78 -6.71
CA GLY A 55 -28.37 -20.57 -6.29
C GLY A 55 -29.21 -19.92 -7.39
N GLU A 56 -30.02 -18.94 -7.01
CA GLU A 56 -30.73 -18.06 -7.94
C GLU A 56 -29.84 -16.89 -8.41
N ASN A 57 -28.94 -16.41 -7.55
CA ASN A 57 -27.94 -15.36 -7.84
C ASN A 57 -26.52 -15.94 -7.96
N ILE A 58 -26.35 -17.01 -8.76
CA ILE A 58 -25.10 -17.78 -8.80
C ILE A 58 -23.88 -16.90 -9.14
N ASP A 59 -24.02 -15.95 -10.08
CA ASP A 59 -22.92 -15.06 -10.49
C ASP A 59 -22.43 -14.15 -9.35
N GLU A 60 -23.35 -13.64 -8.51
CA GLU A 60 -22.98 -12.81 -7.36
C GLU A 60 -22.27 -13.65 -6.29
N ILE A 61 -22.79 -14.84 -6.01
CA ILE A 61 -22.20 -15.78 -5.05
C ILE A 61 -20.80 -16.17 -5.49
N LEU A 62 -20.63 -16.56 -6.76
CA LEU A 62 -19.36 -16.92 -7.37
C LEU A 62 -18.34 -15.77 -7.24
N GLY A 63 -18.78 -14.53 -7.45
CA GLY A 63 -17.91 -13.37 -7.31
C GLY A 63 -17.37 -13.16 -5.90
N GLU A 64 -18.24 -13.28 -4.90
CA GLU A 64 -17.84 -13.14 -3.50
C GLU A 64 -16.90 -14.26 -3.04
N ILE A 65 -17.18 -15.51 -3.42
CA ILE A 65 -16.30 -16.64 -3.04
C ILE A 65 -14.98 -16.65 -3.83
N GLN A 66 -14.95 -16.10 -5.04
CA GLN A 66 -13.73 -15.94 -5.82
C GLN A 66 -12.80 -14.88 -5.20
N GLN A 67 -13.35 -13.82 -4.60
CA GLN A 67 -12.57 -12.87 -3.79
C GLN A 67 -11.93 -13.55 -2.56
N LEU A 68 -12.54 -14.62 -2.05
CA LEU A 68 -12.01 -15.45 -0.97
C LEU A 68 -11.01 -16.53 -1.46
N GLY A 69 -10.81 -16.69 -2.78
CA GLY A 69 -9.85 -17.63 -3.36
C GLY A 69 -10.45 -18.88 -4.01
N ALA A 70 -11.77 -18.95 -4.19
CA ALA A 70 -12.40 -20.01 -4.98
C ALA A 70 -12.04 -19.89 -6.47
N ILE A 71 -11.71 -21.01 -7.08
CA ILE A 71 -11.41 -21.19 -8.50
C ILE A 71 -12.69 -21.65 -9.18
N VAL A 72 -13.38 -20.74 -9.85
CA VAL A 72 -14.64 -20.99 -10.57
C VAL A 72 -14.35 -21.59 -11.96
N PRO A 73 -15.26 -22.36 -12.60
CA PRO A 73 -15.00 -23.00 -13.88
C PRO A 73 -14.43 -22.08 -14.96
N THR A 74 -13.54 -22.71 -15.71
CA THR A 74 -12.72 -22.29 -16.82
C THR A 74 -13.49 -21.73 -18.03
N LYS A 75 -14.23 -20.63 -17.84
CA LYS A 75 -14.74 -19.80 -18.93
C LYS A 75 -13.71 -18.73 -19.30
N GLU A 76 -13.76 -18.26 -20.54
CA GLU A 76 -13.02 -17.07 -20.96
C GLU A 76 -13.56 -15.83 -20.24
N VAL A 77 -12.70 -14.85 -19.99
CA VAL A 77 -13.13 -13.61 -19.37
C VAL A 77 -14.13 -12.88 -20.27
N LYS A 78 -15.25 -12.45 -19.69
CA LYS A 78 -16.21 -11.60 -20.40
C LYS A 78 -15.74 -10.15 -20.36
N THR A 79 -15.85 -9.47 -21.50
CA THR A 79 -15.57 -8.03 -21.60
C THR A 79 -16.76 -7.29 -22.21
N LYS A 80 -16.88 -6.01 -21.85
CA LYS A 80 -17.77 -5.06 -22.52
C LYS A 80 -17.01 -3.78 -22.82
N LYS A 81 -17.35 -3.14 -23.94
CA LYS A 81 -16.75 -1.86 -24.34
C LYS A 81 -17.22 -0.75 -23.41
N ALA A 82 -16.29 0.08 -22.94
CA ALA A 82 -16.61 1.27 -22.17
C ALA A 82 -17.48 2.24 -23.00
N PRO A 83 -18.64 2.69 -22.50
CA PRO A 83 -19.57 3.52 -23.28
C PRO A 83 -19.04 4.93 -23.55
N LYS A 84 -18.25 5.50 -22.63
CA LYS A 84 -17.67 6.85 -22.69
C LYS A 84 -16.35 6.90 -21.92
N ASP A 85 -15.56 7.94 -22.14
CA ASP A 85 -14.37 8.22 -21.33
C ASP A 85 -14.76 8.34 -19.84
N GLY A 86 -14.05 7.63 -18.97
CA GLY A 86 -14.27 7.60 -17.53
C GLY A 86 -15.53 6.85 -17.08
N VAL A 87 -16.29 6.21 -17.99
CA VAL A 87 -17.52 5.49 -17.67
C VAL A 87 -17.33 4.01 -17.95
N LEU A 88 -17.64 3.18 -16.94
CA LEU A 88 -17.52 1.72 -16.99
C LEU A 88 -18.83 1.09 -17.50
N PRO A 89 -18.77 -0.07 -18.16
CA PRO A 89 -19.97 -0.85 -18.45
C PRO A 89 -20.59 -1.42 -17.16
N ASP A 90 -21.89 -1.70 -17.18
CA ASP A 90 -22.57 -2.39 -16.07
C ASP A 90 -21.93 -3.78 -15.81
N ASN A 91 -21.95 -4.20 -14.55
CA ASN A 91 -21.30 -5.41 -14.03
C ASN A 91 -19.78 -5.45 -14.25
N PHE A 92 -19.08 -4.32 -14.29
CA PHE A 92 -17.62 -4.32 -14.30
C PHE A 92 -17.04 -5.04 -13.08
N TYR A 93 -15.92 -5.72 -13.26
CA TYR A 93 -15.17 -6.31 -12.15
C TYR A 93 -14.31 -5.25 -11.45
N ALA A 94 -14.50 -5.05 -10.15
CA ALA A 94 -13.67 -4.20 -9.32
C ALA A 94 -12.48 -5.01 -8.75
N THR A 95 -11.26 -4.50 -8.91
CA THR A 95 -10.04 -5.20 -8.49
C THR A 95 -9.80 -5.12 -6.99
N THR A 96 -9.21 -6.19 -6.44
CA THR A 96 -8.54 -6.16 -5.13
C THR A 96 -7.07 -5.75 -5.31
N ASN A 97 -6.29 -5.68 -4.22
CA ASN A 97 -4.83 -5.51 -4.28
C ASN A 97 -4.05 -6.84 -4.40
N LEU A 98 -4.75 -7.99 -4.41
CA LEU A 98 -4.16 -9.32 -4.48
C LEU A 98 -3.75 -9.67 -5.92
N PRO A 99 -2.75 -10.53 -6.14
CA PRO A 99 -2.40 -10.98 -7.49
C PRO A 99 -3.62 -11.60 -8.22
N THR A 100 -4.01 -11.00 -9.33
CA THR A 100 -5.14 -11.45 -10.15
C THR A 100 -4.66 -11.96 -11.51
N TYR A 101 -5.33 -12.99 -12.02
CA TYR A 101 -5.17 -13.55 -13.35
C TYR A 101 -6.53 -13.54 -14.04
N VAL A 102 -6.52 -13.35 -15.35
CA VAL A 102 -7.73 -13.53 -16.18
C VAL A 102 -7.45 -14.50 -17.30
N ARG A 103 -8.47 -15.26 -17.68
CA ARG A 103 -8.37 -16.26 -18.74
C ARG A 103 -8.70 -15.62 -20.08
N ILE A 104 -7.72 -15.62 -20.98
CA ILE A 104 -7.82 -15.02 -22.31
C ILE A 104 -7.20 -15.99 -23.31
N ASP A 105 -7.95 -16.33 -24.36
CA ASP A 105 -7.53 -17.21 -25.45
C ASP A 105 -7.04 -18.58 -24.93
N GLY A 106 -7.70 -19.12 -23.90
CA GLY A 106 -7.41 -20.41 -23.28
C GLY A 106 -6.38 -20.36 -22.14
N GLU A 107 -5.63 -19.27 -22.00
CA GLU A 107 -4.51 -19.12 -21.08
C GLU A 107 -4.79 -18.18 -19.91
N TRP A 108 -4.22 -18.50 -18.73
CA TRP A 108 -4.28 -17.61 -17.57
C TRP A 108 -3.20 -16.54 -17.66
N LYS A 109 -3.62 -15.30 -17.92
CA LYS A 109 -2.73 -14.15 -18.03
C LYS A 109 -2.78 -13.32 -16.76
N LYS A 110 -1.60 -13.02 -16.20
CA LYS A 110 -1.47 -12.19 -14.99
C LYS A 110 -1.86 -10.76 -15.29
N VAL A 111 -2.75 -10.18 -14.47
CA VAL A 111 -3.11 -8.77 -14.55
C VAL A 111 -1.89 -7.93 -14.18
N ARG A 112 -1.46 -7.06 -15.10
CA ARG A 112 -0.36 -6.13 -14.84
C ARG A 112 -0.83 -5.02 -13.91
N ASP A 113 0.09 -4.55 -13.06
CA ASP A 113 -0.10 -3.33 -12.26
C ASP A 113 -1.28 -3.35 -11.28
N ILE A 114 -1.58 -4.52 -10.70
CA ILE A 114 -2.72 -4.69 -9.82
C ILE A 114 -2.74 -3.67 -8.66
N GLU A 115 -3.91 -3.09 -8.44
CA GLU A 115 -4.22 -2.03 -7.48
C GLU A 115 -5.69 -2.23 -7.09
N MET A 116 -6.07 -1.97 -5.84
CA MET A 116 -7.48 -2.05 -5.43
C MET A 116 -8.31 -0.93 -6.05
N ASP A 117 -9.64 -1.07 -6.01
CA ASP A 117 -10.60 -0.04 -6.45
C ASP A 117 -10.39 0.43 -7.91
N CYS A 118 -9.89 -0.47 -8.76
CA CYS A 118 -9.67 -0.25 -10.18
C CYS A 118 -10.48 -1.26 -11.01
N VAL A 119 -10.30 -1.22 -12.33
CA VAL A 119 -10.87 -2.21 -13.26
C VAL A 119 -9.78 -2.89 -14.06
N ILE A 120 -10.11 -4.01 -14.71
CA ILE A 120 -9.22 -4.69 -15.64
C ILE A 120 -9.65 -4.32 -17.06
N VAL A 121 -8.72 -3.79 -17.86
CA VAL A 121 -8.91 -3.59 -19.29
C VAL A 121 -8.05 -4.59 -20.07
N ILE A 122 -8.59 -5.11 -21.17
CA ILE A 122 -7.84 -5.95 -22.11
C ILE A 122 -7.22 -5.04 -23.16
N LYS A 123 -5.90 -4.96 -23.17
CA LYS A 123 -5.13 -4.23 -24.18
C LYS A 123 -4.54 -5.20 -25.18
N GLU A 124 -4.39 -4.76 -26.42
CA GLU A 124 -3.62 -5.49 -27.43
C GLU A 124 -2.24 -4.85 -27.55
N GLU A 125 -1.18 -5.59 -27.24
CA GLU A 125 0.21 -5.15 -27.46
C GLU A 125 0.90 -6.21 -28.31
N ASN A 126 1.48 -5.83 -29.44
CA ASN A 126 2.16 -6.74 -30.38
C ASN A 126 1.30 -7.93 -30.83
N GLY A 127 -0.02 -7.75 -30.96
CA GLY A 127 -0.97 -8.81 -31.33
C GLY A 127 -1.35 -9.75 -30.19
N GLU A 128 -0.88 -9.49 -28.97
CA GLU A 128 -1.23 -10.25 -27.79
C GLU A 128 -2.20 -9.47 -26.90
N LYS A 129 -3.30 -10.13 -26.49
CA LYS A 129 -4.21 -9.60 -25.47
C LYS A 129 -3.58 -9.70 -24.08
N ILE A 130 -3.47 -8.57 -23.41
CA ILE A 130 -2.85 -8.41 -22.10
C ILE A 130 -3.84 -7.72 -21.15
N PRO A 131 -4.11 -8.31 -19.98
CA PRO A 131 -4.93 -7.68 -18.96
C PRO A 131 -4.12 -6.67 -18.15
N VAL A 132 -4.65 -5.45 -18.03
CA VAL A 132 -4.00 -4.34 -17.34
C VAL A 132 -4.97 -3.72 -16.34
N CYS A 133 -4.54 -3.57 -15.10
CA CYS A 133 -5.27 -2.81 -14.10
C CYS A 133 -5.28 -1.31 -14.48
N LYS A 134 -6.46 -0.70 -14.47
CA LYS A 134 -6.66 0.69 -14.86
C LYS A 134 -7.68 1.37 -13.95
N ARG A 135 -7.35 2.57 -13.49
CA ARG A 135 -8.28 3.40 -12.72
C ARG A 135 -9.47 3.81 -13.57
N MET A 136 -10.64 3.85 -12.96
CA MET A 136 -11.91 4.21 -13.62
C MET A 136 -11.81 5.49 -14.46
N GLY A 137 -11.27 6.56 -13.89
CA GLY A 137 -11.17 7.86 -14.57
C GLY A 137 -10.26 7.88 -15.80
N LEU A 138 -9.41 6.86 -15.99
CA LEU A 138 -8.52 6.76 -17.16
C LEU A 138 -9.07 5.88 -18.28
N VAL A 139 -10.17 5.15 -18.04
CA VAL A 139 -10.79 4.29 -19.04
C VAL A 139 -11.28 5.15 -20.21
N LYS A 140 -10.99 4.72 -21.44
CA LYS A 140 -11.36 5.40 -22.68
C LYS A 140 -12.52 4.70 -23.35
N LYS A 141 -13.37 5.48 -24.02
CA LYS A 141 -14.49 4.94 -24.80
C LYS A 141 -14.00 3.84 -25.75
N GLY A 142 -14.69 2.70 -25.72
CA GLY A 142 -14.40 1.56 -26.58
C GLY A 142 -13.36 0.58 -26.04
N GLU A 143 -12.64 0.88 -24.95
CA GLU A 143 -11.76 -0.09 -24.29
C GLU A 143 -12.58 -1.28 -23.77
N GLU A 144 -12.03 -2.49 -23.91
CA GLU A 144 -12.64 -3.73 -23.42
C GLU A 144 -12.39 -3.86 -21.91
N VAL A 145 -13.43 -3.60 -21.12
CA VAL A 145 -13.41 -3.72 -19.66
C VAL A 145 -13.94 -5.08 -19.25
N VAL A 146 -13.26 -5.77 -18.34
CA VAL A 146 -13.72 -7.04 -17.78
C VAL A 146 -15.02 -6.85 -17.00
N VAL A 147 -15.99 -7.74 -17.23
CA VAL A 147 -17.29 -7.76 -16.57
C VAL A 147 -17.61 -9.13 -16.00
N GLY A 148 -18.35 -9.16 -14.90
CA GLY A 148 -18.68 -10.38 -14.16
C GLY A 148 -17.45 -11.01 -13.51
N TYR A 149 -17.57 -12.28 -13.17
CA TYR A 149 -16.56 -13.05 -12.40
C TYR A 149 -15.99 -14.25 -13.17
N GLU A 150 -16.53 -14.52 -14.36
CA GLU A 150 -16.06 -15.60 -15.22
C GLU A 150 -14.65 -15.33 -15.73
N GLY A 151 -13.81 -16.38 -15.74
CA GLY A 151 -12.45 -16.29 -16.23
C GLY A 151 -11.54 -15.39 -15.39
N ILE A 152 -11.83 -15.19 -14.11
CA ILE A 152 -10.98 -14.46 -13.16
C ILE A 152 -10.39 -15.46 -12.13
N LYS A 153 -9.17 -15.19 -11.65
CA LYS A 153 -8.54 -15.97 -10.60
C LYS A 153 -7.74 -15.04 -9.70
N VAL A 154 -8.14 -14.95 -8.43
CA VAL A 154 -7.42 -14.18 -7.41
C VAL A 154 -6.57 -15.13 -6.57
N ILE A 155 -5.30 -14.82 -6.38
CA ILE A 155 -4.40 -15.61 -5.53
C ILE A 155 -4.36 -14.95 -4.15
N PRO A 156 -4.90 -15.58 -3.09
CA PRO A 156 -4.80 -15.05 -1.74
C PRO A 156 -3.35 -15.05 -1.26
N LEU A 157 -3.01 -14.16 -0.33
CA LEU A 157 -1.74 -14.22 0.37
C LEU A 157 -1.81 -15.30 1.45
N GLU A 158 -0.77 -16.12 1.56
CA GLU A 158 -0.61 -17.07 2.67
C GLU A 158 -0.54 -16.30 4.00
N LYS A 159 -1.43 -16.65 4.94
CA LYS A 159 -1.39 -16.12 6.31
C LYS A 159 -0.56 -17.05 7.19
N GLU A 160 0.32 -16.48 8.01
CA GLU A 160 0.93 -17.23 9.11
C GLU A 160 -0.16 -17.65 10.12
N ARG A 161 -0.16 -18.92 10.47
CA ARG A 161 -1.18 -19.57 11.30
C ARG A 161 -1.15 -19.06 12.74
N SER A 162 -2.29 -18.62 13.27
CA SER A 162 -2.47 -18.50 14.73
C SER A 162 -2.65 -19.90 15.33
N ARG A 163 -1.83 -20.25 16.31
CA ARG A 163 -1.75 -21.61 16.90
C ARG A 163 -2.68 -21.83 18.10
N GLU A 164 -3.35 -20.81 18.61
CA GLU A 164 -4.07 -20.91 19.89
C GLU A 164 -5.54 -20.49 19.80
N ILE A 165 -6.43 -21.39 20.25
CA ILE A 165 -7.89 -21.20 20.31
C ILE A 165 -8.27 -20.14 21.36
N PHE A 166 -7.44 -19.96 22.38
CA PHE A 166 -7.60 -18.92 23.40
C PHE A 166 -6.25 -18.25 23.64
N GLY A 167 -6.22 -16.92 23.61
CA GLY A 167 -5.04 -16.15 23.98
C GLY A 167 -5.38 -14.69 24.27
N PHE A 168 -4.68 -14.10 25.24
CA PHE A 168 -4.72 -12.67 25.48
C PHE A 168 -3.81 -11.93 24.49
N MET A 169 -4.04 -10.62 24.29
CA MET A 169 -3.19 -9.76 23.45
C MET A 169 -3.15 -10.11 21.95
N GLN A 170 -4.18 -10.80 21.45
CA GLN A 170 -4.30 -11.20 20.05
C GLN A 170 -4.77 -10.06 19.11
N SER A 171 -5.16 -8.90 19.64
CA SER A 171 -5.61 -7.78 18.80
C SER A 171 -4.51 -7.34 17.85
N GLU A 172 -4.86 -7.07 16.59
CA GLU A 172 -3.87 -6.64 15.58
C GLU A 172 -3.32 -5.24 15.91
N VAL A 173 -4.21 -4.32 16.30
CA VAL A 173 -3.89 -2.94 16.68
C VAL A 173 -3.98 -2.76 18.20
N SER A 174 -2.84 -2.56 18.86
CA SER A 174 -2.79 -2.26 20.29
C SER A 174 -1.52 -1.47 20.66
N PRO A 175 -1.62 -0.48 21.57
CA PRO A 175 -0.47 0.23 22.10
C PRO A 175 0.32 -0.59 23.14
N GLU A 176 -0.25 -1.68 23.65
CA GLU A 176 0.32 -2.48 24.74
C GLU A 176 1.27 -3.59 24.24
N LYS A 177 1.80 -3.45 23.03
CA LYS A 177 2.71 -4.43 22.43
C LYS A 177 4.17 -3.95 22.49
N PRO A 178 5.15 -4.83 22.74
CA PRO A 178 6.55 -4.42 22.92
C PRO A 178 7.16 -3.78 21.66
N LEU A 179 7.50 -2.49 21.76
CA LEU A 179 8.05 -1.73 20.64
C LEU A 179 9.44 -2.22 20.21
N ASP A 180 10.27 -2.67 21.16
CA ASP A 180 11.62 -3.15 20.89
C ASP A 180 11.61 -4.48 20.10
N TYR A 181 10.61 -5.34 20.34
CA TYR A 181 10.41 -6.54 19.54
C TYR A 181 10.11 -6.18 18.09
N TYR A 182 9.15 -5.29 17.85
CA TYR A 182 8.79 -4.87 16.49
C TYR A 182 9.94 -4.19 15.77
N SER A 183 10.69 -3.34 16.46
CA SER A 183 11.89 -2.71 15.91
C SER A 183 12.90 -3.74 15.40
N LYS A 184 13.24 -4.76 16.19
CA LYS A 184 14.16 -5.84 15.77
C LYS A 184 13.66 -6.62 14.56
N VAL A 185 12.36 -6.96 14.55
CA VAL A 185 11.74 -7.68 13.42
C VAL A 185 11.79 -6.85 12.15
N ILE A 186 11.41 -5.57 12.23
CA ILE A 186 11.42 -4.63 11.11
C ILE A 186 12.86 -4.41 10.62
N ALA A 187 13.82 -4.18 11.52
CA ALA A 187 15.22 -3.99 11.16
C ALA A 187 15.81 -5.21 10.44
N LYS A 188 15.53 -6.43 10.93
CA LYS A 188 15.96 -7.67 10.29
C LYS A 188 15.38 -7.82 8.89
N GLU A 189 14.10 -7.49 8.71
CA GLU A 189 13.46 -7.56 7.41
C GLU A 189 14.00 -6.50 6.44
N MET A 190 14.21 -5.26 6.89
CA MET A 190 14.84 -4.21 6.09
C MET A 190 16.24 -4.63 5.62
N LYS A 191 17.07 -5.17 6.51
CA LYS A 191 18.41 -5.73 6.18
C LYS A 191 18.31 -6.85 5.13
N LYS A 192 17.33 -7.75 5.25
CA LYS A 192 17.08 -8.84 4.29
C LYS A 192 16.67 -8.31 2.92
N ILE A 193 15.74 -7.36 2.86
CA ILE A 193 15.29 -6.72 1.62
C ILE A 193 16.48 -6.06 0.92
N LYS A 194 17.29 -5.30 1.67
CA LYS A 194 18.46 -4.62 1.12
C LYS A 194 19.54 -5.57 0.62
N LYS A 195 19.79 -6.68 1.32
CA LYS A 195 20.68 -7.75 0.84
C LYS A 195 20.24 -8.33 -0.51
N ASN A 196 18.95 -8.33 -0.79
CA ASN A 196 18.36 -8.82 -2.04
C ASN A 196 18.12 -7.70 -3.08
N ASN A 197 18.72 -6.51 -2.91
CA ASN A 197 18.51 -5.33 -3.77
C ASN A 197 17.05 -4.85 -3.86
N GLY A 198 16.22 -5.22 -2.87
CA GLY A 198 14.83 -4.81 -2.79
C GLY A 198 14.67 -3.34 -2.39
N LYS A 199 13.45 -2.83 -2.58
CA LYS A 199 13.11 -1.42 -2.48
C LYS A 199 12.20 -1.10 -1.29
N ILE A 200 12.56 -0.08 -0.52
CA ILE A 200 11.86 0.38 0.68
C ILE A 200 11.40 1.82 0.45
N VAL A 201 10.08 2.01 0.48
CA VAL A 201 9.42 3.32 0.40
C VAL A 201 9.11 3.80 1.80
N TRP A 202 9.33 5.10 2.05
CA TRP A 202 8.97 5.75 3.31
C TRP A 202 7.91 6.81 3.07
N VAL A 203 6.86 6.82 3.89
CA VAL A 203 5.78 7.82 3.85
C VAL A 203 5.79 8.57 5.17
N VAL A 204 6.07 9.87 5.13
CA VAL A 204 6.48 10.61 6.34
C VAL A 204 5.61 11.84 6.57
N GLY A 205 5.06 11.94 7.77
CA GLY A 205 4.30 13.10 8.24
C GLY A 205 5.14 14.17 8.93
N THR A 206 4.57 15.36 9.03
CA THR A 206 5.23 16.55 9.62
C THR A 206 5.70 16.35 11.06
N ALA A 207 5.04 15.47 11.83
CA ALA A 207 5.43 15.19 13.22
C ALA A 207 6.89 14.74 13.36
N ILE A 208 7.41 13.98 12.38
CA ILE A 208 8.82 13.52 12.36
C ILE A 208 9.80 14.70 12.28
N ALA A 209 9.41 15.81 11.65
CA ALA A 209 10.20 17.03 11.66
C ALA A 209 10.13 17.72 13.04
N HIS A 210 8.92 17.86 13.60
CA HIS A 210 8.68 18.52 14.89
C HIS A 210 9.40 17.84 16.06
N THR A 211 9.48 16.51 16.06
CA THR A 211 10.19 15.73 17.09
C THR A 211 11.69 15.62 16.85
N ARG A 212 12.22 16.20 15.75
CA ARG A 212 13.63 16.09 15.31
C ARG A 212 14.05 14.69 14.86
N ALA A 213 13.12 13.74 14.78
CA ALA A 213 13.39 12.38 14.32
C ALA A 213 13.75 12.33 12.82
N HIS A 214 13.45 13.37 12.03
CA HIS A 214 13.92 13.49 10.65
C HIS A 214 15.44 13.36 10.50
N ARG A 215 16.23 13.72 11.54
CA ARG A 215 17.69 13.51 11.55
C ARG A 215 18.11 12.04 11.48
N ILE A 216 17.28 11.15 12.00
CA ILE A 216 17.48 9.70 11.87
C ILE A 216 17.17 9.27 10.45
N LEU A 217 16.11 9.83 9.86
CA LEU A 217 15.75 9.58 8.47
C LEU A 217 16.85 10.06 7.51
N GLU A 218 17.54 11.17 7.79
CA GLU A 218 18.75 11.60 7.06
C GLU A 218 19.80 10.48 7.00
N ARG A 219 20.06 9.83 8.14
CA ARG A 219 20.99 8.69 8.21
C ARG A 219 20.47 7.50 7.42
N PHE A 220 19.19 7.16 7.53
CA PHE A 220 18.61 6.05 6.75
C PHE A 220 18.70 6.28 5.25
N VAL A 221 18.52 7.52 4.77
CA VAL A 221 18.74 7.85 3.36
C VAL A 221 20.21 7.62 2.98
N ARG A 222 21.15 8.13 3.78
CA ARG A 222 22.59 8.00 3.53
C ARG A 222 23.09 6.54 3.54
N GLU A 223 22.56 5.73 4.44
CA GLU A 223 22.89 4.30 4.57
C GLU A 223 22.11 3.43 3.57
N GLY A 224 21.32 4.04 2.68
CA GLY A 224 20.63 3.33 1.60
C GLY A 224 19.40 2.54 2.04
N TYR A 225 18.79 2.86 3.19
CA TYR A 225 17.55 2.23 3.68
C TYR A 225 16.26 2.90 3.18
N VAL A 226 16.38 3.96 2.36
CA VAL A 226 15.26 4.68 1.73
C VAL A 226 15.49 4.69 0.22
N ASP A 227 14.60 4.09 -0.57
CA ASP A 227 14.66 4.14 -2.05
C ASP A 227 13.68 5.13 -2.67
N ALA A 228 12.63 5.50 -1.95
CA ALA A 228 11.78 6.63 -2.29
C ALA A 228 11.13 7.20 -1.03
N LEU A 229 10.88 8.51 -1.04
CA LEU A 229 10.25 9.23 0.07
C LEU A 229 8.96 9.90 -0.40
N PHE A 230 7.84 9.61 0.25
CA PHE A 230 6.57 10.30 0.03
C PHE A 230 6.24 11.17 1.24
N CYS A 231 5.83 12.41 1.01
CA CYS A 231 5.37 13.29 2.07
C CYS A 231 4.44 14.37 1.52
N GLY A 232 3.99 15.26 2.41
CA GLY A 232 3.33 16.52 2.02
C GLY A 232 4.25 17.73 2.14
N ASN A 233 3.80 18.88 1.64
CA ASN A 233 4.50 20.16 1.72
C ASN A 233 4.90 20.53 3.16
N GLY A 234 4.05 20.18 4.13
CA GLY A 234 4.32 20.43 5.55
C GLY A 234 5.62 19.78 6.04
N PHE A 235 5.82 18.48 5.84
CA PHE A 235 7.06 17.81 6.26
C PHE A 235 8.28 18.39 5.54
N ALA A 236 8.17 18.57 4.21
CA ALA A 236 9.26 19.11 3.40
C ALA A 236 9.69 20.51 3.84
N THR A 237 8.72 21.39 4.09
CA THR A 237 8.99 22.73 4.60
C THR A 237 9.64 22.70 5.97
N MET A 238 9.20 21.82 6.87
CA MET A 238 9.78 21.74 8.22
C MET A 238 11.21 21.18 8.23
N ASP A 239 11.52 20.20 7.38
CA ASP A 239 12.90 19.71 7.22
C ASP A 239 13.84 20.83 6.73
N ILE A 240 13.38 21.62 5.75
CA ILE A 240 14.14 22.73 5.18
C ILE A 240 14.27 23.90 6.17
N GLU A 241 13.18 24.27 6.85
CA GLU A 241 13.21 25.26 7.92
C GLU A 241 14.24 24.85 8.98
N TYR A 242 14.25 23.57 9.35
CA TYR A 242 15.20 23.06 10.32
C TYR A 242 16.64 23.15 9.81
N ALA A 243 16.86 22.86 8.53
CA ALA A 243 18.17 22.94 7.92
C ALA A 243 18.73 24.38 7.92
N LEU A 244 17.88 25.37 7.65
CA LEU A 244 18.25 26.79 7.58
C LEU A 244 18.33 27.46 8.95
N PHE A 245 17.35 27.22 9.82
CA PHE A 245 17.13 28.04 11.03
C PHE A 245 17.19 27.24 12.33
N LYS A 246 17.35 25.91 12.29
CA LYS A 246 17.29 25.02 13.46
C LYS A 246 15.96 25.14 14.22
N THR A 247 14.88 25.41 13.50
CA THR A 247 13.52 25.48 14.03
C THR A 247 12.53 24.70 13.17
N THR A 248 11.38 24.35 13.75
CA THR A 248 10.19 23.92 12.99
C THR A 248 9.00 24.71 13.52
N LEU A 249 8.30 25.45 12.67
CA LEU A 249 7.31 26.47 13.06
C LEU A 249 7.85 27.41 14.15
N GLY A 250 9.13 27.76 14.06
CA GLY A 250 9.79 28.64 15.04
C GLY A 250 10.11 27.99 16.40
N MET A 251 9.82 26.71 16.62
CA MET A 251 10.24 25.99 17.82
C MET A 251 11.67 25.50 17.65
N ASN A 252 12.58 25.81 18.60
CA ASN A 252 13.96 25.32 18.60
C ASN A 252 14.13 23.97 19.32
N ASP A 253 15.36 23.45 19.38
CA ASP A 253 15.69 22.16 20.00
C ASP A 253 15.45 22.11 21.53
N ARG A 254 15.26 23.26 22.19
CA ARG A 254 14.90 23.34 23.61
C ARG A 254 13.38 23.43 23.83
N ALA A 255 12.59 23.12 22.80
CA ALA A 255 11.15 23.28 22.76
C ALA A 255 10.67 24.72 23.08
N LYS A 256 11.50 25.74 22.78
CA LYS A 256 11.14 27.15 22.96
C LYS A 256 10.83 27.79 21.61
N VAL A 257 9.75 28.56 21.56
CA VAL A 257 9.42 29.38 20.39
C VAL A 257 10.38 30.57 20.33
N VAL A 258 11.11 30.71 19.22
CA VAL A 258 12.03 31.83 19.02
C VAL A 258 11.27 33.09 18.64
N LYS A 259 11.76 34.26 19.05
CA LYS A 259 11.14 35.55 18.71
C LYS A 259 11.09 35.71 17.19
N GLY A 260 9.88 35.89 16.65
CA GLY A 260 9.67 36.00 15.21
C GLY A 260 9.70 34.67 14.45
N GLY A 261 9.79 33.52 15.12
CA GLY A 261 9.89 32.20 14.48
C GLY A 261 8.64 31.77 13.72
N TYR A 262 7.50 32.42 13.93
CA TYR A 262 6.26 32.16 13.17
C TYR A 262 6.44 32.33 11.66
N LYS A 263 7.41 33.15 11.20
CA LYS A 263 7.68 33.35 9.78
C LYS A 263 8.77 32.43 9.23
N SER A 264 9.46 31.64 10.05
CA SER A 264 10.63 30.84 9.63
C SER A 264 10.30 29.89 8.48
N HIS A 265 9.16 29.19 8.55
CA HIS A 265 8.69 28.30 7.48
C HIS A 265 8.39 29.06 6.17
N LEU A 266 7.77 30.25 6.24
CA LEU A 266 7.51 31.09 5.07
C LEU A 266 8.82 31.58 4.42
N VAL A 267 9.81 31.94 5.24
CA VAL A 267 11.14 32.31 4.74
C VAL A 267 11.80 31.10 4.07
N ALA A 268 11.72 29.92 4.68
CA ALA A 268 12.24 28.68 4.10
C ALA A 268 11.63 28.40 2.71
N ILE A 269 10.30 28.46 2.58
CA ILE A 269 9.61 28.32 1.29
C ILE A 269 10.11 29.34 0.27
N ASN A 270 10.23 30.60 0.68
CA ASN A 270 10.69 31.68 -0.21
C ASN A 270 12.14 31.47 -0.67
N GLU A 271 13.04 31.00 0.20
CA GLU A 271 14.43 30.70 -0.18
C GLU A 271 14.52 29.56 -1.20
N ILE A 272 13.70 28.52 -1.07
CA ILE A 272 13.63 27.43 -2.06
C ILE A 272 13.03 27.92 -3.38
N SER A 273 12.03 28.79 -3.31
CA SER A 273 11.45 29.42 -4.49
C SER A 273 12.48 30.27 -5.25
N LYS A 274 13.26 31.09 -4.54
CA LYS A 274 14.39 31.86 -5.12
C LYS A 274 15.45 30.95 -5.73
N ALA A 275 15.73 29.81 -5.09
CA ALA A 275 16.70 28.84 -5.63
C ALA A 275 16.20 28.16 -6.91
N GLY A 276 14.87 28.06 -7.08
CA GLY A 276 14.19 27.38 -8.17
C GLY A 276 13.93 25.90 -7.90
N GLY A 277 13.79 25.51 -6.63
CA GLY A 277 13.52 24.15 -6.17
C GLY A 277 14.59 23.57 -5.24
N ILE A 278 14.25 22.49 -4.55
CA ILE A 278 15.09 21.83 -3.52
C ILE A 278 16.43 21.37 -4.12
N LYS A 279 16.40 20.68 -5.27
CA LYS A 279 17.62 20.21 -5.94
C LYS A 279 18.61 21.36 -6.22
N LYS A 280 18.11 22.47 -6.76
CA LYS A 280 18.94 23.66 -7.03
C LYS A 280 19.43 24.32 -5.75
N ALA A 281 18.63 24.32 -4.69
CA ALA A 281 19.06 24.85 -3.39
C ALA A 281 20.23 24.04 -2.80
N VAL A 282 20.22 22.72 -2.96
CA VAL A 282 21.33 21.84 -2.56
C VAL A 282 22.56 22.06 -3.44
N GLU A 283 22.40 22.14 -4.76
CA GLU A 283 23.49 22.40 -5.71
C GLU A 283 24.18 23.75 -5.45
N LYS A 284 23.41 24.79 -5.10
CA LYS A 284 23.90 26.13 -4.73
C LYS A 284 24.47 26.21 -3.31
N GLY A 285 24.36 25.15 -2.50
CA GLY A 285 24.81 25.13 -1.11
C GLY A 285 23.94 25.93 -0.12
N ILE A 286 22.71 26.31 -0.52
CA ILE A 286 21.74 27.00 0.36
C ILE A 286 21.29 26.07 1.46
N ILE A 287 21.03 24.80 1.12
CA ILE A 287 20.81 23.72 2.09
C ILE A 287 21.98 22.75 2.02
N ASN A 288 22.53 22.38 3.19
CA ASN A 288 23.69 21.49 3.32
C ASN A 288 23.49 20.30 4.28
N LYS A 289 22.24 20.06 4.70
CA LYS A 289 21.82 18.99 5.62
C LYS A 289 20.29 18.83 5.55
N GLY A 290 19.72 17.83 6.22
CA GLY A 290 18.28 17.56 6.16
C GLY A 290 17.96 16.40 5.21
N VAL A 291 16.76 15.85 5.36
CA VAL A 291 16.32 14.65 4.62
C VAL A 291 16.37 14.91 3.11
N PHE A 292 15.89 16.07 2.67
CA PHE A 292 15.89 16.40 1.24
C PHE A 292 17.30 16.65 0.68
N TYR A 293 18.23 17.15 1.50
CA TYR A 293 19.63 17.23 1.12
C TYR A 293 20.22 15.83 0.86
N GLU A 294 19.98 14.89 1.78
CA GLU A 294 20.44 13.51 1.61
C GLU A 294 19.76 12.84 0.43
N CYS A 295 18.47 13.09 0.19
CA CYS A 295 17.78 12.55 -0.99
C CYS A 295 18.43 13.03 -2.30
N VAL A 296 18.72 14.32 -2.41
CA VAL A 296 19.39 14.88 -3.59
C VAL A 296 20.81 14.32 -3.76
N LYS A 297 21.59 14.22 -2.67
CA LYS A 297 22.98 13.71 -2.73
C LYS A 297 23.05 12.23 -3.09
N ASN A 298 22.10 11.42 -2.61
CA ASN A 298 22.08 9.98 -2.82
C ASN A 298 21.16 9.55 -3.98
N ASN A 299 20.63 10.50 -4.76
CA ASN A 299 19.69 10.26 -5.87
C ASN A 299 18.45 9.45 -5.45
N VAL A 300 17.95 9.68 -4.24
CA VAL A 300 16.70 9.08 -3.76
C VAL A 300 15.53 9.95 -4.22
N PRO A 301 14.63 9.43 -5.07
CA PRO A 301 13.45 10.16 -5.50
C PRO A 301 12.53 10.48 -4.32
N TYR A 302 11.93 11.67 -4.37
CA TYR A 302 10.91 12.08 -3.41
C TYR A 302 9.66 12.59 -4.15
N VAL A 303 8.50 12.40 -3.54
CA VAL A 303 7.21 12.90 -4.03
C VAL A 303 6.57 13.73 -2.92
N ILE A 304 6.37 15.01 -3.19
CA ILE A 304 5.72 15.95 -2.27
C ILE A 304 4.31 16.21 -2.78
N GLY A 305 3.33 15.46 -2.26
CA GLY A 305 1.93 15.58 -2.65
C GLY A 305 1.27 16.75 -1.93
N GLY A 306 0.68 17.68 -2.69
CA GLY A 306 0.02 18.87 -2.18
C GLY A 306 -1.25 18.60 -1.38
N SER A 307 -1.64 19.57 -0.56
CA SER A 307 -2.87 19.55 0.24
C SER A 307 -3.48 20.95 0.39
N LEU A 308 -4.77 21.01 0.72
CA LEU A 308 -5.52 22.28 0.87
C LEU A 308 -4.96 23.23 1.93
N ARG A 309 -4.11 22.74 2.84
CA ARG A 309 -3.53 23.53 3.94
C ARG A 309 -2.11 24.03 3.65
N ASP A 310 -1.60 23.84 2.44
CA ASP A 310 -0.20 24.10 2.16
C ASP A 310 0.11 25.61 2.10
N ASP A 311 1.06 26.05 2.91
CA ASP A 311 1.66 27.38 2.80
C ASP A 311 2.67 27.41 1.65
N GLY A 312 2.62 28.43 0.78
CA GLY A 312 3.50 28.55 -0.39
C GLY A 312 2.79 28.09 -1.67
N PRO A 313 2.89 26.80 -2.07
CA PRO A 313 3.76 25.73 -1.56
C PRO A 313 5.22 25.82 -2.03
N LEU A 314 6.07 24.86 -1.63
CA LEU A 314 7.38 24.66 -2.27
C LEU A 314 7.20 24.39 -3.78
N VAL A 315 8.17 24.83 -4.59
CA VAL A 315 8.16 24.63 -6.06
C VAL A 315 8.13 23.15 -6.44
N ASP A 316 8.70 22.28 -5.60
CA ASP A 316 8.73 20.82 -5.79
C ASP A 316 7.39 20.13 -5.43
N THR A 317 6.45 20.85 -4.82
CA THR A 317 5.14 20.28 -4.43
C THR A 317 4.24 20.10 -5.64
N ILE A 318 3.78 18.86 -5.85
CA ILE A 318 2.81 18.55 -6.90
C ILE A 318 1.41 18.89 -6.37
N THR A 319 0.85 19.98 -6.87
CA THR A 319 -0.46 20.51 -6.41
C THR A 319 -1.64 19.76 -7.01
N ASP A 320 -1.47 19.16 -8.19
CA ASP A 320 -2.47 18.26 -8.75
C ASP A 320 -2.40 16.91 -8.02
N VAL A 321 -3.44 16.61 -7.24
CA VAL A 321 -3.49 15.41 -6.40
C VAL A 321 -3.48 14.11 -7.22
N MET A 322 -3.97 14.14 -8.46
CA MET A 322 -3.97 12.98 -9.35
C MET A 322 -2.57 12.75 -9.93
N GLU A 323 -1.88 13.81 -10.33
CA GLU A 323 -0.47 13.74 -10.75
C GLU A 323 0.44 13.29 -9.60
N ALA A 324 0.22 13.81 -8.38
CA ALA A 324 0.97 13.40 -7.20
C ALA A 324 0.82 11.89 -6.94
N GLN A 325 -0.41 11.39 -7.00
CA GLN A 325 -0.69 9.97 -6.83
C GLN A 325 -0.05 9.12 -7.94
N ASP A 326 0.02 9.63 -9.17
CA ASP A 326 0.65 8.96 -10.30
C ASP A 326 2.17 8.88 -10.17
N GLU A 327 2.82 9.93 -9.66
CA GLU A 327 4.22 9.85 -9.30
C GLU A 327 4.48 8.86 -8.17
N MET A 328 3.65 8.86 -7.12
CA MET A 328 3.77 7.87 -6.03
C MET A 328 3.71 6.44 -6.56
N ARG A 329 2.79 6.14 -7.50
CA ARG A 329 2.64 4.79 -8.09
C ARG A 329 3.90 4.26 -8.74
N LYS A 330 4.72 5.12 -9.37
CA LYS A 330 5.94 4.68 -10.08
C LYS A 330 6.93 3.98 -9.15
N TYR A 331 6.95 4.38 -7.88
CA TYR A 331 7.82 3.82 -6.86
C TYR A 331 7.10 2.77 -6.00
N ALA A 332 5.82 3.01 -5.64
CA ALA A 332 5.02 2.08 -4.85
C ALA A 332 4.85 0.71 -5.53
N LYS A 333 4.67 0.67 -6.86
CA LYS A 333 4.56 -0.59 -7.60
C LYS A 333 5.84 -1.40 -7.63
N LYS A 334 7.00 -0.81 -7.35
CA LYS A 334 8.32 -1.45 -7.39
C LYS A 334 8.89 -1.74 -6.00
N SER A 335 8.16 -1.40 -4.95
CA SER A 335 8.61 -1.63 -3.58
C SER A 335 8.38 -3.07 -3.14
N ASP A 336 9.19 -3.47 -2.16
CA ASP A 336 9.07 -4.71 -1.39
C ASP A 336 8.59 -4.41 0.03
N MET A 337 8.86 -3.19 0.52
CA MET A 337 8.39 -2.70 1.81
C MET A 337 7.99 -1.23 1.76
N CYS A 338 6.98 -0.87 2.55
CA CYS A 338 6.54 0.50 2.78
C CYS A 338 6.46 0.78 4.29
N ILE A 339 7.10 1.85 4.75
CA ILE A 339 7.06 2.29 6.15
C ILE A 339 6.35 3.65 6.21
N ILE A 340 5.19 3.67 6.87
CA ILE A 340 4.33 4.85 7.02
C ILE A 340 4.47 5.38 8.45
N LEU A 341 4.87 6.64 8.59
CA LEU A 341 5.10 7.30 9.86
C LEU A 341 4.27 8.57 10.02
N ALA A 342 3.42 8.60 11.05
CA ALA A 342 2.76 9.82 11.53
C ALA A 342 1.97 10.61 10.47
N THR A 343 1.35 9.93 9.50
CA THR A 343 0.61 10.58 8.42
C THR A 343 -0.61 9.77 7.99
N MET A 344 -1.79 10.27 8.35
CA MET A 344 -3.05 9.64 7.97
C MET A 344 -3.34 9.79 6.47
N LEU A 345 -3.29 11.02 5.94
CA LEU A 345 -3.66 11.30 4.54
C LEU A 345 -2.74 10.57 3.56
N HIS A 346 -1.43 10.83 3.61
CA HIS A 346 -0.47 10.21 2.69
C HIS A 346 -0.29 8.71 2.98
N GLY A 347 -0.43 8.29 4.25
CA GLY A 347 -0.40 6.88 4.62
C GLY A 347 -1.51 6.09 3.96
N ILE A 348 -2.76 6.54 4.10
CA ILE A 348 -3.92 5.91 3.48
C ILE A 348 -3.84 5.99 1.95
N ALA A 349 -3.47 7.14 1.39
CA ALA A 349 -3.31 7.28 -0.05
C ALA A 349 -2.25 6.32 -0.62
N THR A 350 -1.18 6.05 0.13
CA THR A 350 -0.16 5.07 -0.25
C THR A 350 -0.68 3.64 -0.12
N GLY A 351 -1.40 3.31 0.97
CA GLY A 351 -2.01 1.99 1.16
C GLY A 351 -2.92 1.57 -0.01
N ASN A 352 -3.72 2.52 -0.52
CA ASN A 352 -4.62 2.27 -1.66
C ASN A 352 -3.88 1.89 -2.95
N ILE A 353 -2.66 2.41 -3.18
CA ILE A 353 -1.88 2.15 -4.40
C ILE A 353 -0.87 1.01 -4.25
N LEU A 354 -0.79 0.40 -3.06
CA LEU A 354 0.14 -0.69 -2.78
C LEU A 354 -0.47 -2.05 -3.15
N PRO A 355 0.23 -2.86 -3.95
CA PRO A 355 -0.15 -4.25 -4.17
C PRO A 355 0.09 -5.05 -2.89
N ALA A 356 -0.72 -6.09 -2.67
CA ALA A 356 -0.75 -6.83 -1.41
C ALA A 356 0.59 -7.48 -1.04
N ARG A 357 1.44 -7.79 -2.03
CA ARG A 357 2.78 -8.35 -1.80
C ARG A 357 3.74 -7.42 -1.03
N VAL A 358 3.46 -6.11 -0.97
CA VAL A 358 4.35 -5.14 -0.33
C VAL A 358 4.17 -5.21 1.19
N LYS A 359 5.25 -5.52 1.90
CA LYS A 359 5.26 -5.52 3.35
C LYS A 359 5.03 -4.11 3.87
N THR A 360 3.93 -3.87 4.57
CA THR A 360 3.56 -2.52 4.99
C THR A 360 3.66 -2.42 6.50
N VAL A 361 4.30 -1.36 7.00
CA VAL A 361 4.38 -1.04 8.43
C VAL A 361 3.77 0.35 8.61
N CYS A 362 2.84 0.47 9.54
CA CYS A 362 2.27 1.76 9.92
C CYS A 362 2.54 2.04 11.38
N VAL A 363 3.19 3.17 11.65
CA VAL A 363 3.47 3.64 13.02
C VAL A 363 2.81 4.98 13.23
N ASP A 364 1.83 5.01 14.13
CA ASP A 364 1.13 6.23 14.51
C ASP A 364 0.75 6.17 15.99
N MET A 365 0.71 7.32 16.66
CA MET A 365 0.29 7.42 18.05
C MET A 365 -1.22 7.26 18.19
N ASN A 366 -1.98 7.57 17.13
CA ASN A 366 -3.42 7.43 17.09
C ASN A 366 -3.81 6.04 16.54
N PRO A 367 -4.40 5.16 17.38
CA PRO A 367 -4.83 3.84 16.93
C PRO A 367 -5.84 3.91 15.78
N TYR A 368 -6.65 4.96 15.69
CA TYR A 368 -7.60 5.15 14.59
C TYR A 368 -6.90 5.23 13.23
N VAL A 369 -5.74 5.89 13.15
CA VAL A 369 -4.99 5.98 11.88
C VAL A 369 -4.51 4.59 11.46
N VAL A 370 -4.01 3.80 12.40
CA VAL A 370 -3.52 2.43 12.17
C VAL A 370 -4.68 1.52 11.73
N THR A 371 -5.80 1.54 12.43
CA THR A 371 -7.00 0.76 12.09
C THR A 371 -7.52 1.14 10.70
N ARG A 372 -7.62 2.43 10.38
CA ARG A 372 -8.13 2.89 9.08
C ARG A 372 -7.25 2.49 7.90
N LEU A 373 -5.95 2.32 8.12
CA LEU A 373 -5.06 1.81 7.10
C LEU A 373 -5.32 0.31 6.84
N GLN A 374 -5.48 -0.48 7.90
CA GLN A 374 -5.76 -1.93 7.79
C GLN A 374 -7.14 -2.19 7.17
N ASP A 375 -8.17 -1.44 7.57
CA ASP A 375 -9.55 -1.59 7.07
C ASP A 375 -9.72 -1.30 5.57
N ARG A 376 -8.75 -0.62 4.93
CA ARG A 376 -8.81 -0.25 3.50
C ARG A 376 -8.05 -1.23 2.62
N GLY A 377 -8.21 -2.53 2.88
CA GLY A 377 -7.64 -3.59 2.05
C GLY A 377 -6.15 -3.84 2.27
N SER A 378 -5.48 -3.11 3.17
CA SER A 378 -4.09 -3.37 3.59
C SER A 378 -4.04 -4.25 4.85
N HIS A 379 -4.84 -5.32 4.90
CA HIS A 379 -4.89 -6.23 6.04
C HIS A 379 -3.53 -6.86 6.38
N GLN A 380 -2.62 -6.95 5.41
CA GLN A 380 -1.25 -7.41 5.60
C GLN A 380 -0.33 -6.37 6.27
N ALA A 381 -0.81 -5.15 6.54
CA ALA A 381 -0.01 -4.12 7.18
C ALA A 381 0.19 -4.41 8.67
N LEU A 382 1.44 -4.40 9.11
CA LEU A 382 1.79 -4.41 10.52
C LEU A 382 1.51 -3.02 11.12
N GLY A 383 0.48 -2.95 11.96
CA GLY A 383 0.14 -1.75 12.72
C GLY A 383 0.86 -1.66 14.06
N VAL A 384 1.57 -0.56 14.30
CA VAL A 384 2.25 -0.27 15.57
C VAL A 384 1.68 1.03 16.14
N VAL A 385 0.93 0.92 17.25
CA VAL A 385 0.39 2.10 17.94
C VAL A 385 1.42 2.59 18.95
N SER A 386 2.23 3.58 18.58
CA SER A 386 3.26 4.15 19.45
C SER A 386 3.72 5.52 18.96
N ASP A 387 4.61 6.17 19.71
CA ASP A 387 5.28 7.39 19.25
C ASP A 387 6.23 7.06 18.07
N PRO A 388 5.99 7.59 16.86
CA PRO A 388 6.85 7.35 15.71
C PRO A 388 8.30 7.85 15.89
N CYS A 389 8.52 8.85 16.75
CA CYS A 389 9.85 9.32 17.14
C CYS A 389 10.60 8.27 17.95
N ALA A 390 9.95 7.75 19.00
CA ALA A 390 10.52 6.70 19.84
C ALA A 390 10.83 5.44 19.01
N PHE A 391 9.91 5.06 18.12
CA PHE A 391 10.13 3.98 17.17
C PHE A 391 11.38 4.19 16.31
N LEU A 392 11.55 5.38 15.71
CA LEU A 392 12.73 5.68 14.88
C LEU A 392 14.05 5.59 15.66
N HIS A 393 14.09 6.03 16.93
CA HIS A 393 15.29 5.91 17.76
C HIS A 393 15.67 4.45 18.05
N ILE A 394 14.68 3.61 18.35
CA ILE A 394 14.93 2.18 18.61
C ILE A 394 15.31 1.49 17.29
N LEU A 395 14.62 1.80 16.20
CA LEU A 395 14.93 1.26 14.88
C LEU A 395 16.32 1.65 14.42
N GLU A 396 16.76 2.89 14.67
CA GLU A 396 18.12 3.34 14.35
C GLU A 396 19.16 2.47 15.03
N LYS A 397 18.96 2.18 16.32
CA LYS A 397 19.84 1.32 17.09
C LYS A 397 19.90 -0.09 16.48
N ASP A 398 18.76 -0.70 16.18
CA ASP A 398 18.71 -2.09 15.69
C ASP A 398 19.15 -2.22 14.21
N LEU A 399 18.95 -1.17 13.41
CA LEU A 399 19.23 -1.15 11.99
C LEU A 399 20.69 -0.80 11.70
N LEU A 400 21.28 0.12 12.47
CA LEU A 400 22.65 0.62 12.27
C LEU A 400 23.68 0.05 13.27
N SER A 401 23.25 -0.77 14.23
CA SER A 401 24.13 -1.76 14.86
C SER A 401 24.39 -2.93 13.92
#